data_AF-W9GSK5-F1
#
_entry.id   AF-W9GSK5-F1
#
_cell.length_a   1.000
_cell.length_b   1.000
_cell.length_c   1.000
_cell.angle_alpha   90.00
_cell.angle_beta   90.00
_cell.angle_gamma   90.00
#
_symmetry.space_group_name_H-M   'P 1'
#
loop_
_entity.id
_entity.type
_entity.pdbx_description
1 polymer ?
#
loop_
_entity_poly.entity_id
_entity_poly.type
_entity_poly.pdbx_seq_one_letter_code
_entity_poly.pdbx_strand_id
1 'polypeptide(L)' 'IGEQPVIPPGGEFQYTSGAILETPLGTMEGHYEMVDHQGQPFRTAIPVFRLAIPTLIH' A
#
# COMPACT_ATOMS: atom_id res chain seq x y z
N ILE A 1 0.28 1.65 10.02
CA ILE A 1 -0.51 2.08 11.20
C ILE A 1 -0.10 1.36 12.51
N GLY A 2 0.99 0.60 12.54
CA GLY A 2 1.47 -0.06 13.77
C GLY A 2 0.89 -1.45 14.03
N GLU A 3 0.13 -2.01 13.10
CA GLU A 3 -0.48 -3.35 13.20
C GLU A 3 0.07 -4.30 12.14
N GLN A 4 -0.03 -5.59 12.42
CA GLN A 4 0.23 -6.71 11.51
C GLN A 4 -1.04 -7.57 11.45
N PRO A 5 -2.01 -7.24 10.58
CA PRO A 5 -3.30 -7.91 10.54
C PRO A 5 -3.20 -9.32 9.94
N VAL A 6 -3.99 -10.25 10.47
CA VAL A 6 -4.23 -11.57 9.86
C VAL A 6 -5.47 -11.46 8.99
N ILE A 7 -5.32 -11.67 7.68
CA ILE A 7 -6.41 -11.56 6.71
C ILE A 7 -6.90 -12.98 6.35
N PRO A 8 -8.12 -13.39 6.78
CA PRO A 8 -8.66 -14.69 6.41
C PRO A 8 -9.03 -14.74 4.93
N PRO A 9 -9.22 -15.92 4.33
CA PRO A 9 -9.72 -16.04 2.96
C PRO A 9 -11.04 -15.27 2.77
N GLY A 10 -11.08 -14.36 1.78
CA GLY A 10 -12.22 -13.48 1.52
C GLY A 10 -12.36 -12.29 2.48
N GLY A 11 -11.47 -12.16 3.46
CA GLY A 11 -11.38 -10.99 4.31
C GLY A 11 -10.67 -9.82 3.63
N GLU A 12 -10.91 -8.62 4.15
CA GLU A 12 -10.29 -7.38 3.68
C GLU A 12 -9.76 -6.60 4.87
N PHE A 13 -8.64 -5.90 4.65
CA PHE A 13 -8.08 -4.95 5.60
C PHE A 13 -7.76 -3.63 4.88
N GLN A 14 -8.33 -2.54 5.37
CA GLN A 14 -8.14 -1.21 4.79
C GLN A 14 -7.55 -0.25 5.84
N TYR A 15 -6.56 0.53 5.43
CA TYR A 15 -5.99 1.60 6.25
C TYR A 15 -5.69 2.84 5.41
N THR A 16 -5.55 3.98 6.08
CA THR A 16 -5.12 5.23 5.46
C THR A 16 -3.84 5.73 6.13
N SER A 17 -2.89 6.17 5.31
CA SER A 17 -1.64 6.81 5.74
C SER A 17 -1.38 8.04 4.87
N GLY A 18 -0.46 8.90 5.29
CA GLY A 18 -0.02 10.06 4.51
C GLY A 18 1.46 9.99 4.12
N ALA A 19 1.81 10.70 3.05
CA ALA A 19 3.19 10.99 2.65
C ALA A 19 3.27 12.47 2.25
N ILE A 20 4.39 13.13 2.57
CA ILE A 20 4.64 14.52 2.19
C ILE A 20 5.57 14.52 0.98
N LEU A 21 5.16 15.19 -0.09
CA LEU A 21 5.96 15.41 -1.31
C LEU A 21 6.17 16.90 -1.50
N GLU A 22 7.39 17.29 -1.85
CA GLU A 22 7.71 18.68 -2.21
C GLU A 22 7.21 19.05 -3.61
N THR A 23 6.90 18.05 -4.43
CA THR A 23 6.37 18.21 -5.79
C THR A 23 4.85 18.02 -5.84
N PRO A 24 4.14 18.73 -6.75
CA PRO A 24 2.69 18.59 -6.90
C PRO A 24 2.26 17.28 -7.59
N LEU A 25 3.23 16.53 -8.12
CA LEU A 25 3.06 15.22 -8.75
C LEU A 25 4.19 14.29 -8.30
N GLY A 26 3.84 13.05 -7.99
CA GLY A 26 4.78 11.96 -7.74
C GLY A 26 4.13 10.59 -7.92
N THR A 27 4.89 9.54 -7.61
CA THR A 27 4.44 8.15 -7.66
C THR A 27 4.83 7.42 -6.39
N MET A 28 4.04 6.41 -6.01
CA MET A 28 4.35 5.47 -4.95
C MET A 28 4.34 4.05 -5.49
N GLU A 29 5.27 3.23 -5.00
CA GLU A 29 5.38 1.80 -5.29
C GLU A 29 5.98 1.09 -4.07
N GLY A 30 5.86 -0.24 -4.02
CA GLY A 30 6.45 -1.02 -2.94
C GLY A 30 5.97 -2.45 -2.91
N HIS A 31 6.07 -3.07 -1.74
CA HIS A 31 5.51 -4.39 -1.49
C HIS A 31 5.17 -4.55 -0.01
N TYR A 32 4.23 -5.45 0.29
CA TYR A 32 4.04 -5.99 1.62
C TYR A 32 4.85 -7.28 1.77
N GLU A 33 5.51 -7.43 2.91
CA GLU A 33 6.01 -8.72 3.37
C GLU A 33 4.91 -9.39 4.18
N MET A 34 4.49 -10.57 3.70
CA MET A 34 3.37 -11.34 4.22
C MET A 34 3.89 -12.70 4.68
N VAL A 35 3.14 -13.34 5.56
CA VAL A 35 3.40 -14.72 5.99
C VAL A 35 2.15 -15.53 5.71
N ASP A 36 2.30 -16.68 5.05
CA ASP A 36 1.18 -17.56 4.75
C ASP A 36 0.77 -18.40 5.98
N HIS A 37 -0.27 -19.21 5.81
CA HIS A 37 -0.82 -20.06 6.88
C HIS A 37 0.16 -21.16 7.33
N GLN A 38 1.22 -21.43 6.57
CA GLN A 38 2.28 -22.39 6.89
C GLN A 38 3.52 -21.72 7.50
N GLY A 39 3.49 -20.40 7.69
CA GLY A 39 4.62 -19.63 8.20
C GLY A 39 5.66 -19.26 7.14
N GLN A 40 5.37 -19.45 5.85
CA GLN A 40 6.29 -19.12 4.78
C GLN A 40 6.17 -17.63 4.41
N PRO A 41 7.29 -16.87 4.37
CA PRO A 41 7.26 -15.48 3.96
C PRO A 41 7.05 -15.37 2.44
N PHE A 42 6.23 -14.41 2.03
CA PHE A 42 6.05 -14.04 0.63
C PHE A 42 5.87 -12.54 0.46
N ARG A 43 6.08 -12.04 -0.75
CA ARG A 43 5.92 -10.62 -1.08
C ARG A 43 4.71 -10.39 -1.96
N THR A 44 3.91 -9.40 -1.61
CA THR A 44 2.80 -8.91 -2.43
C THR A 44 3.16 -7.53 -2.96
N ALA A 45 3.24 -7.37 -4.28
CA ALA A 45 3.59 -6.10 -4.89
C ALA A 45 2.48 -5.06 -4.71
N ILE A 46 2.88 -3.82 -4.45
CA ILE A 46 2.04 -2.63 -4.54
C ILE A 46 2.37 -1.99 -5.89
N PRO A 47 1.46 -2.06 -6.88
CA PRO A 47 1.69 -1.45 -8.19
C PRO A 47 1.94 0.06 -8.09
N VAL A 48 2.65 0.60 -9.06
CA VAL A 48 2.90 2.05 -9.14
C VAL A 48 1.57 2.80 -9.25
N PHE A 49 1.34 3.76 -8.36
CA PHE A 49 0.21 4.69 -8.45
C PHE A 49 0.66 6.14 -8.28
N ARG A 50 -0.15 7.07 -8.79
CA ARG A 50 0.19 8.50 -8.80
C ARG A 50 -0.34 9.20 -7.54
N LEU A 51 0.48 10.09 -7.01
CA LEU A 51 0.06 11.11 -6.06
C LEU A 51 0.03 12.44 -6.81
N ALA A 52 -1.15 13.03 -6.93
CA ALA A 52 -1.33 14.25 -7.70
C ALA A 52 -2.37 15.15 -7.02
N ILE A 53 -2.12 16.45 -7.05
CA ILE A 53 -3.12 17.44 -6.64
C ILE A 53 -4.24 17.42 -7.69
N PRO A 54 -5.52 17.24 -7.30
CA PRO A 54 -6.64 17.08 -8.24
C PRO A 54 -6.74 18.18 -9.30
N THR A 55 -6.35 19.40 -8.96
CA THR A 55 -6.43 20.59 -9.82
C THR A 55 -5.43 20.57 -11.00
N LEU A 56 -4.51 19.62 -11.06
CA LEU A 56 -3.46 19.51 -12.09
C LEU A 56 -3.69 18.37 -13.09
N ILE A 57 -4.81 17.64 -12.99
CA ILE A 57 -5.15 16.55 -13.91
C ILE A 57 -6.31 17.04 -14.81
N HIS A 58 -6.02 17.28 -16.10
CA HIS A 58 -7.01 17.52 -17.15
C HIS A 58 -7.03 16.35 -18.11
#